data_AF-A0A1S8X3D7-F1
#
_entry.id   AF-A0A1S8X3D7-F1
#
_cell.length_a   1.000
_cell.length_b   1.000
_cell.length_c   1.000
_cell.angle_alpha   90.00
_cell.angle_beta   90.00
_cell.angle_gamma   90.00
#
_symmetry.space_group_name_H-M   'P 1'
#
loop_
_entity.id
_entity.type
_entity.pdbx_description
1 polymer ?
#
loop_
_entity_poly.entity_id
_entity_poly.type
_entity_poly.pdbx_seq_one_letter_code
_entity_poly.pdbx_strand_id
1 'polypeptide(L)'
;MFEPSADMTRLSEFMLRKNLVVKSPETIFPGVYHRRFMPSSSQHYDLVVSAHSLMELPGTKSRHRVLSNLWNRTTDFLVLVEQGTKAGFAAILEARDWLHRIRADSFRCFSLPAA
;
A
#
# COMPACT_ATOMS: atom_id res chain seq x y z
N MET A 1 -7.34 -1.78 6.10
CA MET A 1 -6.04 -2.44 6.27
C MET A 1 -5.97 -3.66 5.37
N PHE A 2 -4.84 -3.87 4.70
CA PHE A 2 -4.60 -5.01 3.82
C PHE A 2 -3.45 -5.85 4.39
N GLU A 3 -3.68 -7.14 4.61
CA GLU A 3 -2.68 -8.07 5.17
C GLU A 3 -2.97 -9.50 4.66
N PRO A 4 -2.06 -10.13 3.89
CA PRO A 4 -2.28 -11.48 3.40
C PRO A 4 -2.15 -12.55 4.50
N SER A 5 -1.32 -12.33 5.52
CA SER A 5 -1.14 -13.27 6.62
C SER A 5 -2.37 -13.30 7.53
N ALA A 6 -2.95 -14.49 7.69
CA ALA A 6 -4.09 -14.68 8.58
C ALA A 6 -3.72 -14.40 10.04
N ASP A 7 -2.48 -14.72 10.44
CA ASP A 7 -2.04 -14.54 11.83
C ASP A 7 -1.74 -13.08 12.14
N MET A 8 -1.14 -12.33 11.21
CA MET A 8 -0.97 -10.89 11.38
C MET A 8 -2.30 -10.15 11.36
N THR A 9 -3.26 -10.60 10.54
CA THR A 9 -4.62 -10.05 10.56
C THR A 9 -5.30 -10.27 11.92
N ARG A 10 -5.17 -11.48 12.49
CA ARG A 10 -5.73 -11.77 13.83
C ARG A 10 -5.06 -10.92 14.91
N LEU A 11 -3.75 -10.72 14.81
CA LEU A 11 -3.00 -9.88 15.73
C LEU A 11 -3.43 -8.42 15.62
N SER A 12 -3.57 -7.87 14.41
CA SER A 12 -4.01 -6.48 14.21
C SER A 12 -5.45 -6.27 14.71
N GLU A 13 -6.35 -7.22 14.44
CA GLU A 13 -7.70 -7.21 15.00
C GLU A 13 -7.68 -7.22 16.53
N PHE A 14 -6.81 -8.02 17.14
CA PHE A 14 -6.65 -8.03 18.60
C PHE A 14 -6.13 -6.70 19.14
N MET A 15 -5.09 -6.13 18.52
CA MET A 15 -4.48 -4.86 18.93
C MET A 15 -5.43 -3.66 18.79
N LEU A 16 -6.33 -3.70 17.80
CA LEU A 16 -7.29 -2.63 17.54
C LEU A 16 -8.60 -2.78 18.30
N ARG A 17 -8.81 -3.84 19.07
CA ARG A 17 -10.02 -3.99 19.90
C ARG A 17 -10.07 -2.96 20.99
N LYS A 18 -11.27 -2.38 21.18
CA LYS A 18 -11.52 -1.41 22.26
C LYS A 18 -11.61 -2.07 23.64
N ASN A 19 -12.06 -3.32 23.71
CA ASN A 19 -12.17 -4.08 24.95
C ASN A 19 -11.54 -5.47 24.79
N LEU A 20 -10.60 -5.82 25.68
CA LEU A 20 -9.88 -7.09 25.64
C LEU A 20 -10.64 -8.24 26.31
N VAL A 21 -11.56 -7.92 27.24
CA VAL A 21 -12.28 -8.90 28.06
C VAL A 21 -13.58 -9.33 27.39
N VAL A 22 -14.29 -8.37 26.80
CA VAL A 22 -15.52 -8.65 26.06
C VAL A 22 -15.17 -8.79 24.58
N LYS A 23 -15.60 -9.89 23.95
CA LYS A 23 -15.55 -10.03 22.48
C LYS A 23 -16.53 -9.06 21.83
N SER A 24 -16.20 -7.77 21.82
CA SER A 24 -16.93 -6.75 21.08
C SER A 24 -16.34 -6.58 19.68
N PRO A 25 -17.16 -6.39 18.63
CA PRO A 25 -16.67 -6.01 17.31
C PRO A 25 -16.15 -4.57 17.25
N GLU A 26 -16.30 -3.79 18.34
CA GLU A 26 -15.81 -2.42 18.42
C GLU A 26 -14.28 -2.35 18.40
N THR A 27 -13.77 -1.58 17.45
CA THR A 27 -12.36 -1.19 17.35
C THR A 27 -12.14 0.19 17.95
N ILE A 28 -10.90 0.50 18.34
CA ILE A 28 -10.49 1.81 18.88
C ILE A 28 -10.82 2.94 17.89
N PHE A 29 -10.64 2.66 16.59
CA PHE A 29 -10.98 3.56 15.51
C PHE A 29 -12.17 3.03 14.72
N PRO A 30 -13.28 3.78 14.60
CA PRO A 30 -14.41 3.32 13.80
C PRO A 30 -14.02 3.18 12.32
N GLY A 31 -14.66 2.25 11.61
CA GLY A 31 -14.45 2.07 10.17
C GLY A 31 -13.15 1.35 9.79
N VAL A 32 -12.50 0.64 10.71
CA VAL A 32 -11.37 -0.23 10.36
C VAL A 32 -11.87 -1.55 9.78
N TYR A 33 -11.49 -1.79 8.53
CA TYR A 33 -11.75 -3.05 7.83
C TYR A 33 -10.45 -3.77 7.50
N HIS A 34 -10.34 -5.04 7.89
CA HIS A 34 -9.24 -5.92 7.50
C HIS A 34 -9.62 -6.69 6.23
N ARG A 35 -8.70 -6.74 5.25
CA ARG A 35 -8.90 -7.47 3.99
C ARG A 35 -7.64 -8.25 3.63
N ARG A 36 -7.83 -9.49 3.19
CA ARG A 36 -6.73 -10.35 2.69
C ARG A 36 -6.33 -10.04 1.25
N PHE A 37 -7.24 -9.48 0.47
CA PHE A 37 -7.08 -9.17 -0.94
C PHE A 37 -7.43 -7.70 -1.19
N MET A 38 -6.64 -7.02 -2.03
CA MET A 38 -7.02 -5.69 -2.49
C MET A 38 -8.33 -5.81 -3.28
N PRO A 39 -9.33 -4.93 -3.03
CA PRO A 39 -10.59 -4.99 -3.75
C PRO A 39 -10.38 -4.69 -5.24
N SER A 40 -11.16 -5.32 -6.12
CA SER A 40 -11.13 -5.00 -7.56
C SER A 40 -11.67 -3.60 -7.88
N SER A 41 -12.46 -3.02 -6.97
CA SER A 41 -13.03 -1.67 -7.15
C SER A 41 -11.97 -0.57 -7.12
N SER A 42 -12.18 0.47 -7.93
CA SER A 42 -11.35 1.68 -8.02
C SER A 42 -11.61 2.65 -6.87
N GLN A 43 -11.55 2.15 -5.63
CA GLN A 43 -11.70 3.00 -4.46
C GLN A 43 -10.40 3.79 -4.25
N HIS A 44 -10.51 5.11 -4.26
CA HIS A 44 -9.43 6.05 -4.00
C HIS A 44 -9.41 6.46 -2.52
N TYR A 45 -8.22 6.79 -2.03
CA TYR A 45 -7.96 7.20 -0.65
C TYR A 45 -7.03 8.40 -0.66
N ASP A 46 -7.27 9.37 0.22
CA ASP A 46 -6.46 10.59 0.31
C ASP A 46 -5.04 10.26 0.80
N LEU A 47 -4.92 9.29 1.71
CA LEU A 47 -3.66 8.78 2.23
C LEU A 47 -3.57 7.26 2.06
N VAL A 48 -2.50 6.80 1.41
CA VAL A 48 -2.14 5.38 1.31
C VAL A 48 -0.78 5.18 1.96
N VAL A 49 -0.68 4.20 2.87
CA VAL A 49 0.56 3.89 3.58
C VAL A 49 0.96 2.44 3.31
N SER A 50 2.21 2.23 2.92
CA SER A 50 2.85 0.90 2.92
C SER A 50 4.05 0.95 3.84
N ALA A 51 3.98 0.24 4.95
CA ALA A 51 5.02 0.22 5.97
C ALA A 51 5.61 -1.18 6.10
N HIS A 52 6.93 -1.28 5.86
CA HIS A 52 7.73 -2.50 5.95
C HIS A 52 7.27 -3.66 5.06
N SER A 53 6.57 -3.37 3.96
CA SER A 53 5.96 -4.41 3.11
C SER A 53 6.69 -4.63 1.77
N LEU A 54 7.49 -3.68 1.29
CA LEU A 54 8.13 -3.77 -0.03
C LEU A 54 9.21 -4.85 -0.05
N MET A 55 9.98 -4.97 1.04
CA MET A 55 11.01 -5.99 1.17
C MET A 55 10.47 -7.41 1.32
N GLU A 56 9.22 -7.57 1.77
CA GLU A 56 8.56 -8.87 1.91
C GLU A 56 8.09 -9.44 0.56
N LEU A 57 8.01 -8.59 -0.47
CA LEU A 57 7.58 -9.01 -1.79
C LEU A 57 8.69 -9.81 -2.49
N PRO A 58 8.35 -10.92 -3.19
CA PRO A 58 9.32 -11.89 -3.69
C PRO A 58 10.26 -11.37 -4.78
N GLY A 59 10.04 -10.16 -5.29
CA GLY A 59 10.95 -9.53 -6.25
C GLY A 59 10.40 -8.24 -6.87
N THR A 60 11.22 -7.65 -7.73
CA THR A 60 10.98 -6.36 -8.42
C THR A 60 9.64 -6.32 -9.15
N LYS A 61 9.28 -7.36 -9.91
CA LYS A 61 7.99 -7.41 -10.63
C LYS A 61 6.80 -7.31 -9.69
N SER A 62 6.85 -8.01 -8.55
CA SER A 62 5.80 -7.96 -7.53
C SER A 62 5.74 -6.60 -6.85
N ARG A 63 6.91 -6.01 -6.52
CA ARG A 63 7.00 -4.65 -5.99
C ARG A 63 6.38 -3.63 -6.93
N HIS A 64 6.79 -3.62 -8.20
CA HIS A 64 6.24 -2.71 -9.22
C HIS A 64 4.72 -2.83 -9.34
N ARG A 65 4.19 -4.07 -9.37
CA ARG A 65 2.73 -4.29 -9.44
C ARG A 65 2.01 -3.72 -8.21
N VAL A 66 2.54 -3.96 -7.00
CA VAL A 66 1.97 -3.42 -5.77
C VAL A 66 2.06 -1.89 -5.75
N LEU A 67 3.21 -1.31 -6.10
CA LEU A 67 3.41 0.14 -6.17
C LEU A 67 2.44 0.82 -7.16
N SER A 68 2.27 0.27 -8.37
CA SER A 68 1.30 0.77 -9.34
C SER A 68 -0.13 0.70 -8.80
N ASN A 69 -0.48 -0.40 -8.13
CA ASN A 69 -1.81 -0.55 -7.51
C ASN A 69 -2.05 0.44 -6.36
N LEU A 70 -1.05 0.70 -5.52
CA LEU A 70 -1.13 1.66 -4.43
C LEU A 70 -1.24 3.09 -4.97
N TRP A 71 -0.40 3.44 -5.95
CA TRP A 71 -0.40 4.75 -6.58
C TRP A 71 -1.74 5.06 -7.27
N ASN A 72 -2.29 4.10 -8.02
CA ASN A 72 -3.57 4.26 -8.71
C ASN A 72 -4.77 4.43 -7.75
N ARG A 73 -4.61 4.14 -6.45
CA ARG A 73 -5.64 4.30 -5.41
C ARG A 73 -5.40 5.52 -4.53
N THR A 74 -4.33 6.26 -4.75
CA THR A 74 -3.98 7.43 -3.94
C THR A 74 -4.47 8.70 -4.63
N THR A 75 -5.12 9.58 -3.87
CA THR A 75 -5.48 10.92 -4.34
C THR A 75 -4.38 11.93 -4.03
N ASP A 76 -3.92 11.97 -2.76
CA ASP A 76 -2.96 12.99 -2.32
C ASP A 76 -1.59 12.41 -2.00
N PHE A 77 -1.49 11.53 -0.98
CA PHE A 77 -0.19 11.09 -0.45
C PHE A 77 -0.04 9.57 -0.40
N LEU A 78 1.04 9.08 -1.03
CA LEU A 78 1.54 7.71 -0.87
C LEU A 78 2.79 7.73 0.01
N VAL A 79 2.67 7.17 1.22
CA VAL A 79 3.77 7.07 2.17
C VAL A 79 4.36 5.67 2.15
N LEU A 80 5.65 5.58 1.82
CA LEU A 80 6.41 4.33 1.83
C LEU A 80 7.40 4.36 2.99
N VAL A 81 7.35 3.35 3.86
CA VAL A 81 8.27 3.19 4.99
C VAL A 81 8.95 1.84 4.89
N GLU A 82 10.27 1.80 5.05
CA GLU A 82 11.05 0.57 5.02
C GLU A 82 12.13 0.54 6.10
N GLN A 83 12.72 -0.64 6.30
CA GLN A 83 13.82 -0.80 7.24
C GLN A 83 15.04 0.04 6.83
N GLY A 84 15.70 0.65 7.82
CA GLY A 84 16.91 1.49 7.67
C GLY A 84 18.18 0.70 7.31
N THR A 85 18.09 -0.21 6.35
CA THR A 85 19.20 -1.05 5.87
C THR A 85 19.56 -0.68 4.43
N LYS A 86 20.72 -1.14 3.93
CA LYS A 86 21.10 -0.95 2.53
C LYS A 86 20.05 -1.54 1.57
N ALA A 87 19.46 -2.69 1.93
CA ALA A 87 18.42 -3.33 1.14
C ALA A 87 17.11 -2.52 1.16
N GLY A 88 16.70 -2.01 2.32
CA GLY A 88 15.50 -1.16 2.43
C GLY A 88 15.65 0.16 1.69
N PHE A 89 16.81 0.82 1.80
CA PHE A 89 17.11 2.02 1.01
C PHE A 89 17.06 1.73 -0.50
N ALA A 90 17.64 0.62 -0.96
CA ALA A 90 17.56 0.22 -2.36
C ALA A 90 16.11 -0.04 -2.81
N ALA A 91 15.28 -0.66 -1.97
CA ALA A 91 13.87 -0.89 -2.28
C ALA A 91 13.08 0.42 -2.41
N ILE A 92 13.33 1.41 -1.55
CA ILE A 92 12.71 2.73 -1.64
C ILE A 92 13.17 3.49 -2.88
N LEU A 93 14.47 3.42 -3.21
CA LEU A 93 15.01 4.05 -4.41
C LEU A 93 14.40 3.45 -5.68
N GLU A 94 14.32 2.11 -5.75
CA GLU A 94 13.62 1.39 -6.82
C GLU A 94 12.16 1.84 -6.94
N ALA A 95 11.45 1.93 -5.81
CA ALA A 95 10.05 2.35 -5.78
C ALA A 95 9.87 3.77 -6.32
N ARG A 96 10.71 4.71 -5.89
CA ARG A 96 10.71 6.09 -6.38
C ARG A 96 10.91 6.15 -7.90
N ASP A 97 11.92 5.45 -8.40
CA ASP A 97 12.25 5.45 -9.83
C ASP A 97 11.16 4.76 -10.67
N TRP A 98 10.46 3.76 -10.12
CA TRP A 98 9.27 3.18 -10.75
C TRP A 98 8.10 4.16 -10.81
N LEU A 99 7.77 4.83 -9.70
CA LEU A 99 6.66 5.80 -9.61
C LEU A 99 6.87 7.00 -10.54
N HIS A 100 8.11 7.48 -10.68
CA HIS A 100 8.42 8.53 -11.65
C HIS A 100 8.24 8.08 -13.10
N ARG A 101 8.61 6.84 -13.43
CA ARG A 101 8.42 6.28 -14.78
C ARG A 101 6.95 6.19 -15.16
N ILE A 102 6.11 5.57 -14.33
CA ILE A 102 4.67 5.41 -14.63
C ILE A 102 3.95 6.77 -14.74
N ARG A 103 4.41 7.77 -13.97
CA ARG A 103 3.93 9.14 -14.09
C ARG A 103 4.33 9.74 -15.44
N ALA A 104 5.60 9.64 -15.83
CA ALA A 104 6.08 10.16 -17.11
C ALA A 104 5.36 9.53 -18.32
N ASP A 105 5.07 8.23 -18.26
CA ASP A 105 4.33 7.52 -19.31
C ASP A 105 2.88 7.99 -19.40
N SER A 106 2.26 8.31 -18.26
CA SER A 106 0.92 8.91 -18.22
C SER A 106 0.88 10.26 -18.92
N PHE A 107 1.94 11.08 -18.82
CA PHE A 107 2.05 12.36 -19.54
C PHE A 107 2.36 12.21 -21.03
N ARG A 108 3.12 11.17 -21.43
CA ARG A 108 3.45 10.90 -22.85
C ARG A 108 2.24 10.42 -23.66
N CYS A 109 1.21 9.86 -23.03
CA CYS A 109 -0.02 9.47 -23.72
C CYS A 109 -0.93 10.68 -24.05
N PHE A 110 -0.71 11.84 -23.41
CA PHE A 110 -1.48 13.07 -23.66
C PHE A 110 -0.81 14.04 -24.64
N SER A 111 0.37 13.75 -25.18
CA SER A 111 0.90 14.52 -26.31
C SER A 111 0.21 14.06 -27.59
N LEU A 112 -0.86 14.76 -27.96
CA LEU A 112 -1.50 14.70 -29.28
C LEU A 112 -0.47 14.84 -30.41
N PRO A 113 -0.73 14.26 -31.60
CA PRO A 113 0.16 14.42 -32.74
C PRO A 113 0.22 15.90 -33.14
N ALA A 114 1.42 16.38 -33.46
CA ALA A 114 1.62 17.70 -34.03
C ALA A 114 0.75 17.85 -35.29
N ALA A 115 -0.02 18.94 -35.34
CA ALA A 115 -0.79 19.37 -36.50
C ALA A 115 0.14 19.78 -37.65
#